data_AF-A0A4U0TNB0-F1
#
_entry.id   AF-A0A4U0TNB0-F1
#
_cell.length_a   1.000
_cell.length_b   1.000
_cell.length_c   1.000
_cell.angle_alpha   90.00
_cell.angle_beta   90.00
_cell.angle_gamma   90.00
#
_symmetry.space_group_name_H-M   'P 1'
#
loop_
_entity.id
_entity.type
_entity.pdbx_description
1 polymer ?
#
loop_
_entity_poly.entity_id
_entity_poly.type
_entity_poly.pdbx_seq_one_letter_code
_entity_poly.pdbx_strand_id
1 'polypeptide(L)'
;MGTSTSTLATSSGHQVSSPAALLFSTNDSVDGASETQQSTNDSYIRSSSNMPATGGPMPFMHKPHDEILTTLDLNLLYYVAHELHDDRLADIATKHARTLMQSHVRGDNSTWHVVNFDQDTAKIKRRMTNQGYSDDSCWARGQAWGITGYAQTYGWTGDPRFLDMSCRLADYFIDQLPDDHVPVWDFSRLQPGPKDTSAALVAVYGMLLLHQHLHSNTNRYLSAALRILEGVLGTSMAAEARFCDDEPGSALGTINEGAETIVLHATINNYEFAPRRFADHGLVYADYYFLLIGNELLRMGIM
;
A
#
# COMPACT_ATOMS: atom_id res chain seq x y z
N MET A 1 26.15 -50.86 48.66
CA MET A 1 25.32 -51.17 47.48
C MET A 1 24.67 -49.87 47.02
N GLY A 2 24.87 -49.51 45.74
CA GLY A 2 23.97 -48.60 45.01
C GLY A 2 24.25 -47.10 45.06
N THR A 3 25.27 -46.65 44.33
CA THR A 3 25.40 -45.28 43.79
C THR A 3 24.31 -45.00 42.75
N SER A 4 23.78 -43.77 42.70
CA SER A 4 23.25 -43.17 41.45
C SER A 4 23.18 -41.64 41.54
N THR A 5 24.11 -41.01 40.85
CA THR A 5 24.12 -39.64 40.32
C THR A 5 23.11 -39.47 39.18
N SER A 6 22.42 -38.32 39.09
CA SER A 6 21.96 -37.77 37.81
C SER A 6 21.64 -36.27 37.87
N THR A 7 22.57 -35.51 37.29
CA THR A 7 22.40 -34.49 36.23
C THR A 7 21.47 -33.28 36.43
N LEU A 8 22.10 -32.12 36.64
CA LEU A 8 21.61 -30.78 36.27
C LEU A 8 21.47 -30.69 34.74
N ALA A 9 20.28 -30.40 34.23
CA ALA A 9 20.04 -30.01 32.84
C ALA A 9 19.72 -28.51 32.78
N THR A 10 20.49 -27.83 31.95
CA THR A 10 20.46 -26.41 31.62
C THR A 10 19.15 -26.03 30.92
N SER A 11 18.50 -24.95 31.37
CA SER A 11 17.37 -24.34 30.64
C SER A 11 17.91 -23.55 29.45
N SER A 12 17.81 -24.11 28.25
CA SER A 12 18.01 -23.38 27.00
C SER A 12 16.76 -22.55 26.70
N GLY A 13 16.97 -21.24 26.49
CA GLY A 13 15.91 -20.30 26.16
C GLY A 13 15.23 -20.66 24.84
N HIS A 14 13.90 -20.64 24.85
CA HIS A 14 13.12 -20.53 23.62
C HIS A 14 13.35 -19.14 23.04
N GLN A 15 14.10 -19.08 21.93
CA GLN A 15 13.99 -17.95 21.00
C GLN A 15 12.59 -18.02 20.39
N VAL A 16 11.75 -17.05 20.74
CA VAL A 16 10.52 -16.76 20.03
C VAL A 16 10.95 -16.11 18.71
N SER A 17 10.82 -16.85 17.61
CA SER A 17 10.99 -16.31 16.27
C SER A 17 9.90 -15.27 16.00
N SER A 18 10.32 -14.07 15.56
CA SER A 18 9.42 -12.98 15.18
C SER A 18 8.53 -13.42 14.00
N PRO A 19 7.21 -13.10 14.00
CA PRO A 19 6.30 -13.44 12.91
C PRO A 19 6.71 -12.90 11.53
N ALA A 20 7.56 -11.87 11.48
CA ALA A 20 8.09 -11.30 10.24
C ALA A 20 8.93 -12.29 9.42
N ALA A 21 9.56 -13.28 10.07
CA ALA A 21 10.40 -14.27 9.38
C ALA A 21 9.62 -15.33 8.58
N LEU A 22 8.32 -15.51 8.87
CA LEU A 22 7.50 -16.53 8.19
C LEU A 22 7.01 -16.10 6.80
N LEU A 23 7.11 -14.82 6.45
CA LEU A 23 6.67 -14.30 5.14
C LEU A 23 7.67 -14.56 4.00
N PHE A 24 8.91 -14.97 4.29
CA PHE A 24 10.00 -14.95 3.28
C PHE A 24 10.85 -16.22 3.19
N SER A 25 10.41 -17.35 3.73
CA SER A 25 11.10 -18.63 3.52
C SER A 25 10.71 -19.28 2.18
N THR A 26 11.29 -18.81 1.08
CA THR A 26 11.46 -19.63 -0.14
C THR A 26 12.84 -19.34 -0.75
N ASN A 27 13.79 -20.24 -0.48
CA ASN A 27 15.01 -20.36 -1.28
C ASN A 27 14.64 -21.11 -2.56
N ASP A 28 14.83 -20.49 -3.72
CA ASP A 28 15.26 -21.19 -4.94
C ASP A 28 16.08 -20.23 -5.80
N SER A 29 17.34 -20.59 -5.98
CA SER A 29 18.33 -19.92 -6.81
C SER A 29 18.01 -20.11 -8.30
N VAL A 30 17.88 -19.00 -9.03
CA VAL A 30 17.90 -18.99 -10.50
C VAL A 30 18.89 -17.91 -10.97
N ASP A 31 20.09 -18.35 -11.32
CA ASP A 31 21.07 -17.57 -12.09
C ASP A 31 20.62 -17.46 -13.55
N GLY A 32 20.57 -16.24 -14.09
CA GLY A 32 20.59 -16.01 -15.54
C GLY A 32 19.54 -15.03 -16.09
N ALA A 33 19.76 -13.72 -15.95
CA ALA A 33 19.16 -12.70 -16.80
C ALA A 33 19.92 -11.36 -16.68
N SER A 34 21.07 -11.23 -17.35
CA SER A 34 21.79 -9.96 -17.45
C SER A 34 22.13 -9.70 -18.91
N GLU A 35 21.33 -8.88 -19.60
CA GLU A 35 21.74 -8.00 -20.72
C GLU A 35 20.54 -7.35 -21.41
N THR A 36 19.36 -7.97 -21.42
CA THR A 36 18.18 -7.44 -22.15
C THR A 36 17.45 -6.31 -21.40
N GLN A 37 17.39 -6.36 -20.06
CA GLN A 37 16.75 -5.33 -19.21
C GLN A 37 17.51 -3.99 -19.16
N GLN A 38 18.81 -3.98 -19.46
CA GLN A 38 19.60 -2.75 -19.49
C GLN A 38 19.22 -1.86 -20.69
N SER A 39 18.87 -2.48 -21.82
CA SER A 39 18.62 -1.77 -23.09
C SER A 39 17.26 -1.05 -23.15
N THR A 40 16.27 -1.55 -22.41
CA THR A 40 14.92 -0.95 -22.33
C THR A 40 14.90 0.26 -21.39
N ASN A 41 15.74 0.30 -20.35
CA ASN A 41 15.88 1.48 -19.50
C ASN A 41 16.58 2.65 -20.22
N ASP A 42 17.57 2.37 -21.08
CA ASP A 42 18.29 3.40 -21.82
C ASP A 42 17.44 4.09 -22.90
N SER A 43 16.47 3.39 -23.50
CA SER A 43 15.58 3.97 -24.51
C SER A 43 14.51 4.86 -23.89
N TYR A 44 14.05 4.55 -22.68
CA TYR A 44 13.11 5.39 -21.93
C TYR A 44 13.77 6.71 -21.51
N ILE A 45 15.00 6.66 -21.02
CA ILE A 45 15.78 7.85 -20.62
C ILE A 45 16.07 8.75 -21.83
N ARG A 46 16.43 8.20 -23.00
CA ARG A 46 16.70 9.02 -24.20
C ARG A 46 15.45 9.68 -24.79
N SER A 47 14.27 9.07 -24.68
CA SER A 47 13.02 9.68 -25.18
C SER A 47 12.61 10.93 -24.40
N SER A 48 12.96 11.00 -23.11
CA SER A 48 12.70 12.16 -22.24
C SER A 48 13.59 13.37 -22.51
N SER A 49 14.67 13.19 -23.30
CA SER A 49 15.69 14.21 -23.55
C SER A 49 15.37 15.14 -24.73
N ASN A 50 14.31 14.87 -25.50
CA ASN A 50 14.08 15.51 -26.81
C ASN A 50 12.72 16.22 -26.96
N MET A 51 12.09 16.68 -25.88
CA MET A 51 10.90 17.55 -26.00
C MET A 51 11.31 19.04 -26.17
N PRO A 52 10.73 19.76 -27.15
CA PRO A 52 11.06 21.16 -27.38
C PRO A 52 10.52 22.07 -26.27
N ALA A 53 11.37 22.98 -25.81
CA ALA A 53 11.07 23.98 -24.79
C ALA A 53 10.16 25.10 -25.33
N THR A 54 8.85 24.84 -25.41
CA THR A 54 7.85 25.91 -25.63
C THR A 54 6.63 25.69 -24.74
N GLY A 55 6.68 26.29 -23.55
CA GLY A 55 5.56 26.36 -22.61
C GLY A 55 6.07 26.90 -21.28
N GLY A 56 5.45 27.97 -20.78
CA GLY A 56 5.84 28.63 -19.52
C GLY A 56 5.87 27.68 -18.31
N PRO A 57 6.42 28.12 -17.17
CA PRO A 57 6.68 27.23 -16.04
C PRO A 57 5.40 26.56 -15.55
N MET A 58 5.40 25.23 -15.62
CA MET A 58 4.37 24.34 -15.06
C MET A 58 4.38 24.46 -13.52
N PRO A 59 3.23 24.54 -12.83
CA PRO A 59 3.17 24.67 -11.38
C PRO A 59 3.36 23.31 -10.65
N PHE A 60 4.15 22.39 -11.21
CA PHE A 60 4.42 21.10 -10.60
C PHE A 60 5.48 21.22 -9.51
N MET A 61 5.11 20.89 -8.27
CA MET A 61 6.00 20.37 -7.23
C MET A 61 7.28 21.20 -7.03
N HIS A 62 7.13 22.52 -6.91
CA HIS A 62 8.26 23.45 -6.84
C HIS A 62 8.55 23.99 -5.43
N LYS A 63 7.95 23.39 -4.39
CA LYS A 63 8.29 23.73 -3.01
C LYS A 63 9.05 22.57 -2.40
N PRO A 64 10.29 22.77 -1.95
CA PRO A 64 10.94 21.75 -1.17
C PRO A 64 10.11 21.54 0.13
N HIS A 65 10.11 20.31 0.68
CA HIS A 65 9.49 19.89 1.98
C HIS A 65 8.00 19.56 2.03
N ASP A 66 7.39 19.22 0.90
CA ASP A 66 6.08 18.58 0.89
C ASP A 66 6.24 17.09 1.21
N GLU A 67 5.71 16.63 2.35
CA GLU A 67 5.69 15.21 2.73
C GLU A 67 4.31 14.63 2.40
N ILE A 68 4.29 13.51 1.68
CA ILE A 68 3.08 12.73 1.40
C ILE A 68 2.92 11.71 2.54
N LEU A 69 1.70 11.24 2.81
CA LEU A 69 1.51 10.07 3.67
C LEU A 69 2.14 8.81 3.04
N THR A 70 3.43 8.59 3.31
CA THR A 70 4.31 7.54 2.73
C THR A 70 4.58 6.39 3.71
N THR A 71 3.55 5.98 4.46
CA THR A 71 3.68 4.91 5.47
C THR A 71 4.05 3.55 4.89
N LEU A 72 3.77 3.30 3.61
CA LEU A 72 4.12 2.04 2.93
C LEU A 72 5.62 1.91 2.61
N ASP A 73 6.30 3.02 2.30
CA ASP A 73 7.71 3.00 1.90
C ASP A 73 8.63 2.65 3.08
N LEU A 74 8.15 2.86 4.31
CA LEU A 74 8.88 2.54 5.53
C LEU A 74 9.18 1.04 5.66
N ASN A 75 8.35 0.19 5.05
CA ASN A 75 8.56 -1.26 5.04
C ASN A 75 9.92 -1.64 4.42
N LEU A 76 10.32 -0.95 3.34
CA LEU A 76 11.63 -1.16 2.72
C LEU A 76 12.77 -0.78 3.67
N LEU A 77 12.62 0.33 4.39
CA LEU A 77 13.65 0.80 5.31
C LEU A 77 13.83 -0.15 6.51
N TYR A 78 12.73 -0.70 7.04
CA TYR A 78 12.79 -1.76 8.06
C TYR A 78 13.42 -3.05 7.53
N TYR A 79 13.06 -3.47 6.31
CA TYR A 79 13.66 -4.64 5.69
C TYR A 79 15.18 -4.49 5.54
N VAL A 80 15.65 -3.38 4.97
CA VAL A 80 17.09 -3.12 4.83
C VAL A 80 17.78 -3.03 6.20
N ALA A 81 17.14 -2.43 7.20
CA ALA A 81 17.66 -2.40 8.57
C ALA A 81 17.87 -3.82 9.12
N HIS A 82 16.91 -4.71 8.88
CA HIS A 82 16.99 -6.11 9.30
C HIS A 82 18.12 -6.88 8.61
N GLU A 83 18.18 -6.79 7.27
CA GLU A 83 19.19 -7.47 6.45
C GLU A 83 20.61 -7.01 6.73
N LEU A 84 20.81 -5.70 6.95
CA LEU A 84 22.13 -5.12 7.21
C LEU A 84 22.47 -5.05 8.70
N HIS A 85 21.54 -5.42 9.59
CA HIS A 85 21.65 -5.22 11.03
C HIS A 85 21.98 -3.76 11.40
N ASP A 86 21.38 -2.78 10.70
CA ASP A 86 21.56 -1.34 10.95
C ASP A 86 20.34 -0.76 11.67
N ASP A 87 20.36 -0.78 13.01
CA ASP A 87 19.30 -0.25 13.87
C ASP A 87 18.98 1.23 13.60
N ARG A 88 19.95 2.01 13.08
CA ARG A 88 19.74 3.43 12.75
C ARG A 88 18.68 3.59 11.65
N LEU A 89 18.62 2.68 10.68
CA LEU A 89 17.60 2.73 9.62
C LEU A 89 16.20 2.44 10.19
N ALA A 90 16.09 1.46 11.08
CA ALA A 90 14.85 1.16 11.79
C ALA A 90 14.40 2.32 12.70
N ASP A 91 15.34 3.00 13.35
CA ASP A 91 15.06 4.20 14.16
C ASP A 91 14.54 5.36 13.31
N ILE A 92 15.13 5.59 12.13
CA ILE A 92 14.67 6.61 11.18
C ILE A 92 13.24 6.28 10.72
N ALA A 93 12.98 5.03 10.32
CA ALA A 93 11.65 4.59 9.90
C ALA A 93 10.61 4.81 11.01
N THR A 94 10.94 4.40 12.24
CA THR A 94 10.06 4.49 13.41
C THR A 94 9.79 5.95 13.79
N LYS A 95 10.81 6.81 13.75
CA LYS A 95 10.66 8.24 13.99
C LYS A 95 9.80 8.91 12.93
N HIS A 96 9.97 8.52 11.66
CA HIS A 96 9.15 9.01 10.56
C HIS A 96 7.68 8.60 10.75
N ALA A 97 7.39 7.32 11.02
CA ALA A 97 6.03 6.83 11.28
C ALA A 97 5.33 7.60 12.42
N ARG A 98 6.04 7.87 13.53
CA ARG A 98 5.52 8.68 14.65
C ARG A 98 5.26 10.13 14.27
N THR A 99 6.10 10.70 13.39
CA THR A 99 5.93 12.07 12.90
C THR A 99 4.68 12.17 12.02
N LEU A 100 4.48 11.21 11.11
CA LEU A 100 3.27 11.13 10.28
C LEU A 100 2.00 11.03 11.14
N MET A 101 2.06 10.26 12.23
CA MET A 101 0.92 10.05 13.13
C MET A 101 0.43 11.37 13.76
N GLN A 102 1.36 12.28 14.05
CA GLN A 102 1.06 13.57 14.68
C GLN A 102 0.68 14.67 13.68
N SER A 103 1.12 14.53 12.43
CA SER A 103 1.05 15.60 11.43
C SER A 103 -0.04 15.39 10.38
N HIS A 104 -0.25 14.14 9.95
CA HIS A 104 -1.12 13.75 8.84
C HIS A 104 -2.46 13.18 9.29
N VAL A 105 -2.61 12.76 10.55
CA VAL A 105 -3.88 12.22 11.06
C VAL A 105 -4.68 13.31 11.77
N ARG A 106 -5.96 13.45 11.40
CA ARG A 106 -6.92 14.40 11.98
C ARG A 106 -7.54 13.84 13.27
N GLY A 107 -8.23 14.69 14.02
CA GLY A 107 -8.91 14.30 15.26
C GLY A 107 -10.04 13.29 15.09
N ASP A 108 -10.65 13.23 13.90
CA ASP A 108 -11.71 12.29 13.51
C ASP A 108 -11.16 11.00 12.86
N ASN A 109 -9.82 10.82 12.85
CA ASN A 109 -9.10 9.72 12.21
C ASN A 109 -9.12 9.73 10.67
N SER A 110 -9.59 10.80 10.04
CA SER A 110 -9.30 11.03 8.62
C SER A 110 -7.85 11.49 8.43
N THR A 111 -7.35 11.46 7.19
CA THR A 111 -5.96 11.81 6.87
C THR A 111 -5.85 12.99 5.91
N TRP A 112 -4.90 13.89 6.18
CA TRP A 112 -4.40 14.83 5.18
C TRP A 112 -3.47 14.07 4.23
N HIS A 113 -3.49 14.46 2.95
CA HIS A 113 -2.66 13.83 1.94
C HIS A 113 -1.21 14.31 2.02
N VAL A 114 -1.01 15.64 2.11
CA VAL A 114 0.32 16.27 2.09
C VAL A 114 0.47 17.23 3.27
N VAL A 115 1.61 17.18 3.95
CA VAL A 115 1.99 18.16 4.99
C VAL A 115 3.31 18.81 4.61
N ASN A 116 3.31 20.15 4.51
CA ASN A 116 4.52 20.94 4.28
C ASN A 116 5.14 21.35 5.61
N PHE A 117 6.41 21.02 5.80
CA PHE A 117 7.18 21.41 6.98
C PHE A 117 8.15 22.55 6.69
N ASP A 118 8.40 23.37 7.71
CA ASP A 118 9.53 24.30 7.72
C ASP A 118 10.83 23.54 8.02
N GLN A 119 11.87 23.69 7.19
CA GLN A 119 13.13 22.95 7.35
C GLN A 119 13.84 23.27 8.67
N ASP A 120 13.87 24.55 9.03
CA ASP A 120 14.70 25.03 10.14
C ASP A 120 14.02 24.73 11.48
N THR A 121 12.69 24.86 11.51
CA THR A 121 11.91 24.75 12.75
C THR A 121 11.11 23.46 12.90
N ALA A 122 11.02 22.64 11.85
CA ALA A 122 10.16 21.46 11.76
C ALA A 122 8.67 21.74 12.03
N LYS A 123 8.23 23.01 11.96
CA LYS A 123 6.83 23.39 12.15
C LYS A 123 6.03 23.15 10.88
N ILE A 124 4.77 22.76 11.04
CA ILE A 124 3.84 22.60 9.92
C ILE A 124 3.49 23.99 9.36
N LYS A 125 3.79 24.20 8.08
CA LYS A 125 3.44 25.40 7.32
C LYS A 125 2.05 25.30 6.70
N ARG A 126 1.74 24.14 6.14
CA ARG A 126 0.48 23.90 5.42
C ARG A 126 0.15 22.42 5.44
N ARG A 127 -1.15 22.11 5.40
CA ARG A 127 -1.68 20.79 5.07
C ARG A 127 -2.51 20.94 3.79
N MET A 128 -2.31 20.03 2.85
CA MET A 128 -2.89 20.18 1.52
C MET A 128 -3.14 18.82 0.85
N THR A 129 -3.67 18.87 -0.37
CA THR A 129 -3.78 17.70 -1.24
C THR A 129 -3.28 17.99 -2.65
N ASN A 130 -2.80 16.94 -3.31
CA ASN A 130 -2.50 16.97 -4.76
C ASN A 130 -3.38 16.00 -5.58
N GLN A 131 -4.11 15.10 -4.90
CA GLN A 131 -4.90 14.03 -5.52
C GLN A 131 -6.25 13.80 -4.88
N GLY A 132 -6.53 14.41 -3.73
CA GLY A 132 -7.86 14.39 -3.08
C GLY A 132 -8.74 15.52 -3.61
N TYR A 133 -9.98 15.56 -3.15
CA TYR A 133 -10.96 16.56 -3.55
C TYR A 133 -10.61 17.98 -3.09
N SER A 134 -10.16 18.14 -1.84
CA SER A 134 -9.72 19.43 -1.28
C SER A 134 -8.69 19.22 -0.17
N ASP A 135 -8.03 20.29 0.29
CA ASP A 135 -7.02 20.21 1.36
C ASP A 135 -7.58 19.59 2.66
N ASP A 136 -8.87 19.80 2.93
CA ASP A 136 -9.57 19.29 4.10
C ASP A 136 -10.37 18.00 3.83
N SER A 137 -10.30 17.45 2.62
CA SER A 137 -10.95 16.18 2.30
C SER A 137 -10.13 14.97 2.75
N CYS A 138 -10.77 13.80 2.75
CA CYS A 138 -10.13 12.52 2.99
C CYS A 138 -10.08 11.69 1.70
N TRP A 139 -8.94 11.76 1.03
CA TRP A 139 -8.64 10.93 -0.13
C TRP A 139 -8.56 9.45 0.27
N ALA A 140 -9.40 8.60 -0.32
CA ALA A 140 -9.60 7.24 0.16
C ALA A 140 -8.33 6.39 0.09
N ARG A 141 -7.51 6.57 -0.95
CA ARG A 141 -6.25 5.83 -1.08
C ARG A 141 -5.18 6.28 -0.07
N GLY A 142 -5.14 7.57 0.25
CA GLY A 142 -4.29 8.07 1.34
C GLY A 142 -4.66 7.44 2.68
N GLN A 143 -5.96 7.36 2.98
CA GLN A 143 -6.45 6.66 4.17
C GLN A 143 -6.01 5.19 4.17
N ALA A 144 -6.13 4.50 3.03
CA ALA A 144 -5.71 3.10 2.88
C ALA A 144 -4.21 2.90 3.08
N TRP A 145 -3.35 3.82 2.60
CA TRP A 145 -1.91 3.82 2.90
C TRP A 145 -1.64 3.88 4.39
N GLY A 146 -2.35 4.75 5.11
CA GLY A 146 -2.25 4.84 6.57
C GLY A 146 -2.59 3.52 7.27
N ILE A 147 -3.71 2.88 6.91
CA ILE A 147 -4.14 1.59 7.49
C ILE A 147 -3.03 0.55 7.33
N THR A 148 -2.63 0.27 6.09
CA THR A 148 -1.68 -0.79 5.78
C THR A 148 -0.28 -0.48 6.32
N GLY A 149 0.20 0.75 6.15
CA GLY A 149 1.54 1.11 6.56
C GLY A 149 1.72 1.10 8.08
N TYR A 150 0.71 1.51 8.87
CA TYR A 150 0.79 1.39 10.33
C TYR A 150 0.64 -0.06 10.82
N ALA A 151 -0.14 -0.90 10.15
CA ALA A 151 -0.18 -2.34 10.45
C ALA A 151 1.20 -2.99 10.19
N GLN A 152 1.83 -2.71 9.05
CA GLN A 152 3.18 -3.18 8.75
C GLN A 152 4.22 -2.65 9.75
N THR A 153 4.15 -1.37 10.10
CA THR A 153 5.05 -0.75 11.11
C THR A 153 4.92 -1.44 12.47
N TYR A 154 3.70 -1.80 12.89
CA TYR A 154 3.49 -2.61 14.09
C TYR A 154 4.15 -3.99 13.97
N GLY A 155 4.02 -4.66 12.82
CA GLY A 155 4.68 -5.94 12.56
C GLY A 155 6.20 -5.90 12.75
N TRP A 156 6.86 -4.80 12.36
CA TRP A 156 8.30 -4.61 12.54
C TRP A 156 8.71 -4.22 13.96
N THR A 157 7.92 -3.38 14.63
CA THR A 157 8.34 -2.71 15.87
C THR A 157 7.73 -3.32 17.14
N GLY A 158 6.59 -3.99 17.03
CA GLY A 158 5.77 -4.40 18.16
C GLY A 158 5.18 -3.25 18.98
N ASP A 159 5.30 -1.99 18.53
CA ASP A 159 4.84 -0.82 19.28
C ASP A 159 3.32 -0.65 19.14
N PRO A 160 2.53 -0.87 20.20
CA PRO A 160 1.07 -0.95 20.12
C PRO A 160 0.40 0.34 19.66
N ARG A 161 1.11 1.48 19.71
CA ARG A 161 0.60 2.76 19.19
C ARG A 161 0.34 2.70 17.68
N PHE A 162 1.14 1.94 16.93
CA PHE A 162 0.92 1.79 15.49
C PHE A 162 -0.27 0.88 15.19
N LEU A 163 -0.47 -0.17 15.99
CA LEU A 163 -1.65 -1.02 15.89
C LEU A 163 -2.94 -0.25 16.18
N ASP A 164 -2.96 0.54 17.27
CA ASP A 164 -4.09 1.42 17.61
C ASP A 164 -4.39 2.41 16.49
N MET A 165 -3.34 3.05 15.94
CA MET A 165 -3.51 3.99 14.83
C MET A 165 -4.10 3.32 13.59
N SER A 166 -3.56 2.17 13.17
CA SER A 166 -4.09 1.43 12.02
C SER A 166 -5.56 1.02 12.22
N CYS A 167 -5.92 0.55 13.42
CA CYS A 167 -7.31 0.25 13.79
C CYS A 167 -8.22 1.47 13.64
N ARG A 168 -7.82 2.63 14.18
CA ARG A 168 -8.61 3.87 14.11
C ARG A 168 -8.80 4.37 12.67
N LEU A 169 -7.77 4.26 11.83
CA LEU A 169 -7.86 4.62 10.43
C LEU A 169 -8.78 3.67 9.65
N ALA A 170 -8.74 2.37 9.98
CA ALA A 170 -9.58 1.35 9.38
C ALA A 170 -11.05 1.53 9.78
N ASP A 171 -11.31 1.87 11.04
CA ASP A 171 -12.66 2.18 11.54
C ASP A 171 -13.28 3.35 10.78
N TYR A 172 -12.55 4.46 10.63
CA TYR A 172 -12.99 5.59 9.81
C TYR A 172 -13.28 5.15 8.37
N PHE A 173 -12.38 4.39 7.74
CA PHE A 173 -12.55 3.94 6.37
C PHE A 173 -13.82 3.09 6.18
N ILE A 174 -14.07 2.15 7.10
CA ILE A 174 -15.26 1.28 7.09
C ILE A 174 -16.53 2.12 7.24
N ASP A 175 -16.54 3.10 8.13
CA ASP A 175 -17.70 3.95 8.39
C ASP A 175 -18.05 4.86 7.19
N GLN A 176 -17.08 5.13 6.30
CA GLN A 176 -17.29 5.91 5.08
C GLN A 176 -17.70 5.06 3.86
N LEU A 177 -17.75 3.72 3.98
CA LEU A 177 -18.06 2.87 2.84
C LEU A 177 -19.52 3.02 2.38
N PRO A 178 -19.76 3.10 1.07
CA PRO A 178 -21.11 3.01 0.51
C PRO A 178 -21.67 1.57 0.62
N ASP A 179 -22.94 1.41 0.25
CA ASP A 179 -23.69 0.15 0.36
C ASP A 179 -23.07 -1.00 -0.45
N ASP A 180 -22.40 -0.69 -1.57
CA ASP A 180 -21.68 -1.69 -2.39
C ASP A 180 -20.28 -2.04 -1.85
N HIS A 181 -19.88 -1.43 -0.74
CA HIS A 181 -18.60 -1.63 -0.05
C HIS A 181 -17.35 -1.31 -0.85
N VAL A 182 -17.49 -0.66 -2.01
CA VAL A 182 -16.35 -0.15 -2.78
C VAL A 182 -16.20 1.35 -2.51
N PRO A 183 -15.06 1.82 -1.96
CA PRO A 183 -14.88 3.22 -1.61
C PRO A 183 -14.99 4.12 -2.84
N VAL A 184 -15.58 5.29 -2.64
CA VAL A 184 -15.38 6.42 -3.55
C VAL A 184 -13.93 6.90 -3.47
N TRP A 185 -13.43 7.55 -4.51
CA TRP A 185 -12.05 8.05 -4.55
C TRP A 185 -11.72 9.05 -3.41
N ASP A 186 -12.71 9.77 -2.89
CA ASP A 186 -12.58 10.72 -1.78
C ASP A 186 -13.86 10.73 -0.92
N PHE A 187 -13.71 10.51 0.38
CA PHE A 187 -14.83 10.34 1.31
C PHE A 187 -15.53 11.65 1.70
N SER A 188 -14.91 12.81 1.51
CA SER A 188 -15.49 14.10 1.90
C SER A 188 -16.22 14.80 0.75
N ARG A 189 -16.33 14.15 -0.41
CA ARG A 189 -17.06 14.68 -1.56
C ARG A 189 -18.49 14.12 -1.60
N LEU A 190 -19.46 15.02 -1.84
CA LEU A 190 -20.85 14.61 -2.10
C LEU A 190 -20.92 13.65 -3.29
N GLN A 191 -21.57 12.51 -3.08
CA GLN A 191 -21.82 11.53 -4.12
C GLN A 191 -22.78 12.10 -5.19
N PRO A 192 -22.65 11.68 -6.47
CA PRO A 192 -21.78 10.61 -6.97
C PRO A 192 -20.35 11.07 -7.29
N GLY A 193 -19.38 10.18 -7.05
CA GLY A 193 -17.98 10.33 -7.46
C GLY A 193 -17.43 8.99 -7.96
N PRO A 194 -16.32 8.99 -8.73
CA PRO A 194 -15.74 7.73 -9.19
C PRO A 194 -15.28 6.87 -8.02
N LYS A 195 -15.31 5.55 -8.21
CA LYS A 195 -14.79 4.58 -7.26
C LYS A 195 -13.27 4.56 -7.26
N ASP A 196 -12.71 3.92 -6.25
CA ASP A 196 -11.29 3.62 -6.23
C ASP A 196 -11.02 2.22 -5.68
N THR A 197 -11.08 1.22 -6.56
CA THR A 197 -10.77 -0.18 -6.22
C THR A 197 -9.34 -0.35 -5.72
N SER A 198 -8.41 0.53 -6.13
CA SER A 198 -7.05 0.51 -5.58
C SER A 198 -7.02 0.85 -4.10
N ALA A 199 -7.75 1.88 -3.65
CA ALA A 199 -7.91 2.17 -2.22
C ALA A 199 -8.57 0.99 -1.47
N ALA A 200 -9.56 0.36 -2.10
CA ALA A 200 -10.27 -0.79 -1.54
C ALA A 200 -9.33 -1.95 -1.22
N LEU A 201 -8.58 -2.42 -2.21
CA LEU A 201 -7.71 -3.60 -2.08
C LEU A 201 -6.55 -3.36 -1.12
N VAL A 202 -6.01 -2.15 -1.11
CA VAL A 202 -5.00 -1.75 -0.14
C VAL A 202 -5.54 -1.85 1.28
N ALA A 203 -6.72 -1.28 1.53
CA ALA A 203 -7.34 -1.31 2.85
C ALA A 203 -7.69 -2.74 3.26
N VAL A 204 -8.15 -3.59 2.34
CA VAL A 204 -8.38 -5.03 2.56
C VAL A 204 -7.09 -5.69 3.05
N TYR A 205 -5.97 -5.49 2.37
CA TYR A 205 -4.69 -6.06 2.80
C TYR A 205 -4.29 -5.57 4.21
N GLY A 206 -4.42 -4.27 4.49
CA GLY A 206 -4.19 -3.73 5.83
C GLY A 206 -5.10 -4.31 6.91
N MET A 207 -6.39 -4.53 6.60
CA MET A 207 -7.36 -5.16 7.48
C MET A 207 -7.07 -6.65 7.74
N LEU A 208 -6.49 -7.36 6.76
CA LEU A 208 -6.00 -8.73 6.95
C LEU A 208 -4.79 -8.77 7.90
N LEU A 209 -3.86 -7.82 7.78
CA LEU A 209 -2.76 -7.68 8.74
C LEU A 209 -3.29 -7.38 10.16
N LEU A 210 -4.26 -6.46 10.29
CA LEU A 210 -4.93 -6.21 11.57
C LEU A 210 -5.58 -7.47 12.14
N HIS A 211 -6.22 -8.27 11.29
CA HIS A 211 -6.80 -9.55 11.71
C HIS A 211 -5.75 -10.49 12.31
N GLN A 212 -4.61 -10.66 11.63
CA GLN A 212 -3.50 -11.48 12.11
C GLN A 212 -2.92 -10.95 13.44
N HIS A 213 -2.73 -9.63 13.56
CA HIS A 213 -2.15 -9.00 14.74
C HIS A 213 -3.04 -9.04 15.99
N LEU A 214 -4.36 -9.06 15.82
CA LEU A 214 -5.32 -9.09 16.93
C LEU A 214 -5.58 -10.51 17.46
N HIS A 215 -5.05 -11.55 16.82
CA HIS A 215 -5.10 -12.96 17.26
C HIS A 215 -6.51 -13.45 17.63
N SER A 216 -7.52 -13.01 16.88
CA SER A 216 -8.94 -13.38 17.10
C SER A 216 -9.44 -14.24 15.94
N ASN A 217 -10.16 -15.34 16.21
CA ASN A 217 -10.69 -16.24 15.15
C ASN A 217 -11.49 -15.52 14.06
N THR A 218 -12.27 -14.50 14.42
CA THR A 218 -12.92 -13.58 13.48
C THR A 218 -13.04 -12.24 14.19
N ASN A 219 -12.69 -11.16 13.50
CA ASN A 219 -12.96 -9.81 13.99
C ASN A 219 -13.58 -8.95 12.88
N ARG A 220 -14.02 -7.75 13.27
CA ARG A 220 -14.64 -6.78 12.37
C ARG A 220 -13.80 -6.46 11.13
N TYR A 221 -12.48 -6.51 11.23
CA TYR A 221 -11.58 -6.18 10.11
C TYR A 221 -11.56 -7.30 9.08
N LEU A 222 -11.54 -8.58 9.50
CA LEU A 222 -11.70 -9.69 8.55
C LEU A 222 -13.08 -9.62 7.88
N SER A 223 -14.15 -9.39 8.63
CA SER A 223 -15.50 -9.27 8.05
C SER A 223 -15.61 -8.09 7.08
N ALA A 224 -15.01 -6.95 7.39
CA ALA A 224 -14.97 -5.80 6.49
C ALA A 224 -14.13 -6.07 5.24
N ALA A 225 -12.95 -6.68 5.40
CA ALA A 225 -12.05 -7.04 4.31
C ALA A 225 -12.76 -7.94 3.27
N LEU A 226 -13.47 -8.97 3.74
CA LEU A 226 -14.21 -9.89 2.86
C LEU A 226 -15.38 -9.19 2.15
N ARG A 227 -16.12 -8.30 2.82
CA ARG A 227 -17.21 -7.52 2.20
C ARG A 227 -16.72 -6.56 1.12
N ILE A 228 -15.61 -5.87 1.38
CA ILE A 228 -14.98 -4.97 0.39
C ILE A 228 -14.51 -5.80 -0.81
N LEU A 229 -13.84 -6.92 -0.57
CA LEU A 229 -13.36 -7.81 -1.63
C LEU A 229 -14.52 -8.37 -2.47
N GLU A 230 -15.60 -8.81 -1.84
CA GLU A 230 -16.82 -9.24 -2.54
C GLU A 230 -17.43 -8.12 -3.39
N GLY A 231 -17.47 -6.89 -2.86
CA GLY A 231 -17.91 -5.71 -3.61
C GLY A 231 -17.04 -5.43 -4.85
N VAL A 232 -15.72 -5.52 -4.72
CA VAL A 232 -14.79 -5.35 -5.85
C VAL A 232 -14.97 -6.48 -6.88
N LEU A 233 -15.02 -7.73 -6.45
CA LEU A 233 -15.22 -8.90 -7.32
C LEU A 233 -16.55 -8.83 -8.08
N GLY A 234 -17.62 -8.37 -7.42
CA GLY A 234 -18.95 -8.29 -8.02
C GLY A 234 -19.14 -7.15 -9.01
N THR A 235 -18.28 -6.11 -8.96
CA THR A 235 -18.53 -4.86 -9.71
C THR A 235 -17.39 -4.45 -10.64
N SER A 236 -16.16 -4.93 -10.43
CA SER A 236 -14.97 -4.27 -10.98
C SER A 236 -13.94 -5.23 -11.58
N MET A 237 -14.30 -6.48 -11.88
CA MET A 237 -13.41 -7.39 -12.58
C MET A 237 -13.37 -7.07 -14.08
N ALA A 238 -12.17 -7.10 -14.66
CA ALA A 238 -12.02 -7.06 -16.10
C ALA A 238 -12.60 -8.32 -16.76
N ALA A 239 -13.05 -8.17 -18.01
CA ALA A 239 -13.39 -9.31 -18.85
C ALA A 239 -12.15 -10.20 -19.09
N GLU A 240 -12.37 -11.50 -19.26
CA GLU A 240 -11.31 -12.46 -19.54
C GLU A 240 -10.54 -12.06 -20.81
N ALA A 241 -9.25 -11.81 -20.67
CA ALA A 241 -8.36 -11.52 -21.79
C ALA A 241 -8.13 -12.78 -22.64
N ARG A 242 -8.14 -12.62 -23.97
CA ARG A 242 -7.85 -13.70 -24.91
C ARG A 242 -6.71 -13.31 -25.84
N PHE A 243 -5.75 -14.21 -25.99
CA PHE A 243 -4.79 -14.10 -27.07
C PHE A 243 -5.53 -14.31 -28.39
N CYS A 244 -5.43 -13.34 -29.29
CA CYS A 244 -5.93 -13.51 -30.64
C CYS A 244 -4.81 -13.96 -31.56
N ASP A 245 -5.10 -14.98 -32.36
CA ASP A 245 -4.22 -15.48 -33.39
C ASP A 245 -4.21 -14.49 -34.57
N ASP A 246 -3.38 -13.45 -34.52
CA ASP A 246 -3.19 -12.56 -35.67
C ASP A 246 -1.77 -12.69 -36.26
N GLU A 247 -1.77 -12.98 -37.58
CA GLU A 247 -0.71 -13.05 -38.61
C GLU A 247 0.69 -13.62 -38.23
N PRO A 248 1.25 -14.58 -39.00
CA PRO A 248 2.59 -15.11 -38.78
C PRO A 248 3.65 -13.99 -38.84
N GLY A 249 4.16 -13.57 -37.68
CA GLY A 249 5.22 -12.56 -37.58
C GLY A 249 5.02 -11.51 -36.48
N SER A 250 3.85 -11.43 -35.83
CA SER A 250 3.70 -10.60 -34.63
C SER A 250 4.32 -11.29 -33.41
N ALA A 251 5.45 -10.80 -32.91
CA ALA A 251 6.14 -11.36 -31.75
C ALA A 251 5.43 -11.10 -30.41
N LEU A 252 4.37 -10.27 -30.41
CA LEU A 252 3.45 -10.09 -29.30
C LEU A 252 2.04 -10.43 -29.80
N GLY A 253 1.39 -11.42 -29.18
CA GLY A 253 -0.03 -11.66 -29.41
C GLY A 253 -0.83 -10.40 -29.05
N THR A 254 -1.71 -9.97 -29.94
CA THR A 254 -2.60 -8.83 -29.68
C THR A 254 -3.69 -9.28 -28.71
N ILE A 255 -3.87 -8.55 -27.61
CA ILE A 255 -5.01 -8.73 -26.70
C ILE A 255 -6.18 -7.99 -27.36
N ASN A 256 -7.03 -8.73 -28.06
CA ASN A 256 -8.21 -8.16 -28.67
C ASN A 256 -9.28 -8.11 -27.57
N GLU A 257 -9.64 -6.90 -27.17
CA GLU A 257 -10.87 -6.57 -26.43
C GLU A 257 -10.89 -6.75 -24.89
N GLY A 258 -9.81 -7.24 -24.26
CA GLY A 258 -9.68 -7.30 -22.80
C GLY A 258 -8.98 -6.07 -22.21
N ALA A 259 -9.27 -5.73 -20.95
CA ALA A 259 -8.43 -4.79 -20.21
C ALA A 259 -7.08 -5.44 -19.86
N GLU A 260 -5.99 -4.66 -19.89
CA GLU A 260 -4.65 -5.15 -19.52
C GLU A 260 -4.53 -5.49 -18.03
N THR A 261 -5.43 -4.95 -17.20
CA THR A 261 -5.46 -5.11 -15.75
C THR A 261 -6.56 -6.07 -15.32
N ILE A 262 -6.36 -6.73 -14.17
CA ILE A 262 -7.32 -7.67 -13.58
C ILE A 262 -8.52 -6.92 -12.98
N VAL A 263 -8.26 -5.81 -12.28
CA VAL A 263 -9.26 -5.02 -11.58
C VAL A 263 -9.39 -3.62 -12.21
N LEU A 264 -10.63 -3.22 -12.46
CA LEU A 264 -11.03 -1.94 -13.06
C LEU A 264 -11.52 -0.93 -12.00
N HIS A 265 -11.98 0.23 -12.46
CA HIS A 265 -12.64 1.26 -11.64
C HIS A 265 -11.75 1.85 -10.53
N ALA A 266 -10.43 1.86 -10.72
CA ALA A 266 -9.51 2.60 -9.86
C ALA A 266 -9.41 4.08 -10.27
N THR A 267 -9.04 4.94 -9.33
CA THR A 267 -8.85 6.38 -9.60
C THR A 267 -7.44 6.82 -9.30
N ILE A 268 -6.64 7.07 -10.34
CA ILE A 268 -5.25 7.56 -10.20
C ILE A 268 -5.24 8.99 -9.63
N ASN A 269 -5.95 9.91 -10.27
CA ASN A 269 -6.05 11.29 -9.82
C ASN A 269 -7.33 11.92 -10.40
N ASN A 270 -8.20 12.43 -9.52
CA ASN A 270 -9.41 13.15 -9.91
C ASN A 270 -9.48 14.55 -9.27
N TYR A 271 -8.33 15.07 -8.85
CA TYR A 271 -8.21 16.43 -8.32
C TYR A 271 -8.59 17.48 -9.37
N GLU A 272 -9.21 18.56 -8.92
CA GLU A 272 -9.84 19.50 -9.85
C GLU A 272 -8.84 20.23 -10.76
N PHE A 273 -7.64 20.47 -10.25
CA PHE A 273 -6.56 21.15 -11.00
C PHE A 273 -5.51 20.17 -11.56
N ALA A 274 -5.78 18.86 -11.56
CA ALA A 274 -4.89 17.90 -12.20
C ALA A 274 -4.78 18.17 -13.71
N PRO A 275 -3.57 18.15 -14.33
CA PRO A 275 -3.42 18.34 -15.77
C PRO A 275 -4.21 17.32 -16.59
N ARG A 276 -4.34 16.11 -16.03
CA ARG A 276 -5.18 15.05 -16.55
C ARG A 276 -5.82 14.32 -15.38
N ARG A 277 -7.14 14.16 -15.46
CA ARG A 277 -7.89 13.33 -14.51
C ARG A 277 -7.99 11.93 -15.09
N PHE A 278 -7.50 10.97 -14.31
CA PHE A 278 -7.55 9.55 -14.61
C PHE A 278 -8.35 8.89 -13.49
N ALA A 279 -9.62 8.67 -13.79
CA ALA A 279 -10.57 7.95 -12.95
C ALA A 279 -11.18 6.84 -13.80
N ASP A 280 -11.75 5.84 -13.13
CA ASP A 280 -12.43 4.72 -13.79
C ASP A 280 -11.52 3.92 -14.74
N HIS A 281 -10.33 3.56 -14.24
CA HIS A 281 -9.30 2.90 -15.04
C HIS A 281 -8.71 1.68 -14.34
N GLY A 282 -8.03 0.82 -15.10
CA GLY A 282 -7.16 -0.22 -14.59
C GLY A 282 -5.92 0.37 -13.93
N LEU A 283 -5.39 -0.29 -12.90
CA LEU A 283 -4.23 0.21 -12.18
C LEU A 283 -3.35 -0.90 -11.62
N VAL A 284 -2.08 -0.92 -12.03
CA VAL A 284 -1.15 -2.02 -11.73
C VAL A 284 -1.01 -2.33 -10.23
N TYR A 285 -1.03 -1.32 -9.37
CA TYR A 285 -0.95 -1.57 -7.93
C TYR A 285 -2.26 -2.11 -7.34
N ALA A 286 -3.42 -1.86 -7.98
CA ALA A 286 -4.65 -2.55 -7.59
C ALA A 286 -4.50 -4.06 -7.85
N ASP A 287 -4.00 -4.46 -9.02
CA ASP A 287 -3.75 -5.86 -9.37
C ASP A 287 -2.71 -6.52 -8.45
N TYR A 288 -1.65 -5.79 -8.10
CA TYR A 288 -0.68 -6.25 -7.11
C TYR A 288 -1.34 -6.62 -5.78
N TYR A 289 -2.14 -5.71 -5.21
CA TYR A 289 -2.81 -5.98 -3.95
C TYR A 289 -3.87 -7.07 -4.09
N PHE A 290 -4.57 -7.15 -5.23
CA PHE A 290 -5.51 -8.22 -5.52
C PHE A 290 -4.87 -9.62 -5.40
N LEU A 291 -3.72 -9.82 -6.07
CA LEU A 291 -2.99 -11.09 -6.01
C LEU A 291 -2.41 -11.35 -4.61
N LEU A 292 -1.89 -10.30 -3.96
CA LEU A 292 -1.34 -10.40 -2.59
C LEU A 292 -2.42 -10.85 -1.59
N ILE A 293 -3.61 -10.27 -1.66
CA ILE A 293 -4.76 -10.64 -0.81
C ILE A 293 -5.14 -12.10 -1.02
N GLY A 294 -5.22 -12.56 -2.28
CA GLY A 294 -5.50 -13.96 -2.59
C GLY A 294 -4.49 -14.91 -1.93
N ASN A 295 -3.19 -14.58 -2.02
CA ASN A 295 -2.14 -15.35 -1.36
C ASN A 295 -2.27 -15.35 0.18
N GLU A 296 -2.60 -14.21 0.78
CA GLU A 296 -2.81 -14.12 2.23
C GLU A 296 -4.01 -14.94 2.70
N LEU A 297 -5.13 -14.88 1.98
CA LEU A 297 -6.33 -15.66 2.33
C LEU A 297 -6.06 -17.17 2.26
N LEU A 298 -5.31 -17.63 1.24
CA LEU A 298 -4.87 -19.02 1.12
C LEU A 298 -3.94 -19.42 2.29
N ARG A 299 -2.98 -18.57 2.65
CA ARG A 299 -2.09 -18.82 3.82
C ARG A 299 -2.86 -18.91 5.13
N MET A 300 -3.93 -18.15 5.27
CA MET A 300 -4.80 -18.17 6.46
C MET A 300 -5.79 -19.35 6.46
N GLY A 301 -5.91 -20.12 5.37
CA GLY A 301 -6.88 -21.21 5.24
C GLY A 301 -8.34 -20.74 5.20
N ILE A 302 -8.57 -19.51 4.75
CA ILE A 302 -9.90 -18.91 4.61
C ILE A 302 -10.51 -19.23 3.23
N MET A 303 -9.66 -19.51 2.24
CA MET A 303 -10.00 -19.96 0.89
C MET A 303 -9.46 -21.35 0.61
#